data_AF-A0A3S1GFY9-F1
#
_entry.id   AF-A0A3S1GFY9-F1
#
_cell.length_a   1.000
_cell.length_b   1.000
_cell.length_c   1.000
_cell.angle_alpha   90.00
_cell.angle_beta   90.00
_cell.angle_gamma   90.00
#
_symmetry.space_group_name_H-M   'P 1'
#
loop_
_entity.id
_entity.type
_entity.pdbx_description
1 polymer ?
#
loop_
_entity_poly.entity_id
_entity_poly.type
_entity_poly.pdbx_seq_one_letter_code
_entity_poly.pdbx_strand_id
1 'polypeptide(L)'
;MERTAGHFNADEKLRATLGKTEPFREIDIVDAVMDRVRAMNRGQRRTVPPRRLTKAAVLAATGSILLFGSVVGYAATEYAKLKDSKGKVVFETVPASGYTLPNKISERILEYRNRVHDKLKQDEMAAYYVKDDKVSAYAAMEQIDFESKLEYDVYGDYEEKMKKTKAPYLTVPSYLPEGYSFERGELTPRPPLRGEAGGEFEKIRGRLLTAAQNAKNNEVLFMEIVQWKKILNSKLVFSKQNAKLSLLATTGAENGEAKSTFSQRGADRSETVTLSNTQQAIYVRDNGQGGASSNSLGWYDETSNTFYSIYADNTVTREEMLKIGKSLVQAAEKR
;
A
#
# COMPACT_ATOMS: atom_id res chain seq x y z
N MET A 1 -45.59 25.35 -20.22
CA MET A 1 -46.38 25.01 -19.02
C MET A 1 -45.74 23.80 -18.39
N GLU A 2 -45.18 24.02 -17.20
CA GLU A 2 -44.45 23.06 -16.37
C GLU A 2 -45.34 21.92 -15.87
N ARG A 3 -44.71 20.76 -15.61
CA ARG A 3 -44.91 20.02 -14.36
C ARG A 3 -43.66 19.20 -14.02
N THR A 4 -43.22 19.45 -12.79
CA THR A 4 -42.06 19.03 -11.99
C THR A 4 -41.96 17.51 -11.79
N ALA A 5 -40.76 16.93 -11.95
CA ALA A 5 -39.71 16.70 -10.93
C ALA A 5 -40.04 15.56 -9.94
N GLY A 6 -39.35 14.44 -10.13
CA GLY A 6 -39.25 13.32 -9.18
C GLY A 6 -37.78 12.91 -9.05
N HIS A 7 -36.98 13.77 -8.42
CA HIS A 7 -35.63 13.40 -8.00
C HIS A 7 -35.74 12.39 -6.85
N PHE A 8 -35.38 11.13 -7.13
CA PHE A 8 -35.23 10.10 -6.11
C PHE A 8 -34.02 10.43 -5.23
N ASN A 9 -34.32 10.81 -3.99
CA ASN A 9 -33.40 11.22 -2.94
C ASN A 9 -32.67 9.98 -2.36
N ALA A 10 -31.61 9.52 -3.01
CA ALA A 10 -30.75 8.45 -2.48
C ALA A 10 -29.79 8.96 -1.37
N ASP A 11 -29.50 10.26 -1.36
CA ASP A 11 -28.59 10.90 -0.39
C ASP A 11 -29.20 11.04 1.01
N GLU A 12 -30.52 11.13 1.12
CA GLU A 12 -31.20 11.38 2.40
C GLU A 12 -31.25 10.13 3.28
N LYS A 13 -31.35 8.93 2.68
CA LYS A 13 -31.22 7.65 3.40
C LYS A 13 -29.79 7.35 3.84
N LEU A 14 -28.78 7.79 3.07
CA LEU A 14 -27.37 7.66 3.45
C LEU A 14 -27.01 8.59 4.61
N ARG A 15 -27.58 9.80 4.64
CA ARG A 15 -27.40 10.73 5.78
C ARG A 15 -28.08 10.25 7.06
N ALA A 16 -29.23 9.56 6.97
CA ALA A 16 -29.94 9.04 8.13
C ALA A 16 -29.23 7.83 8.79
N THR A 17 -28.38 7.08 8.07
CA THR A 17 -27.62 5.94 8.64
C THR A 17 -26.26 6.33 9.21
N LEU A 18 -25.77 7.55 8.94
CA LEU A 18 -24.52 8.10 9.50
C LEU A 18 -24.72 8.83 10.84
N GLY A 19 -25.95 8.86 11.35
CA GLY A 19 -26.30 9.53 12.60
C GLY A 19 -25.94 8.72 13.84
N LYS A 20 -24.68 8.83 14.28
CA LYS A 20 -24.18 8.89 15.68
C LYS A 20 -22.66 8.64 15.70
N THR A 21 -21.89 9.51 15.04
CA THR A 21 -20.53 9.77 15.52
C THR A 21 -20.67 10.60 16.79
N GLU A 22 -20.28 10.02 17.93
CA GLU A 22 -20.04 10.84 19.12
C GLU A 22 -19.09 11.99 18.72
N PRO A 23 -19.39 13.25 19.09
CA PRO A 23 -18.49 14.34 18.80
C PRO A 23 -17.13 14.00 19.44
N PHE A 24 -16.07 14.07 18.64
CA PHE A 24 -14.71 14.04 19.14
C PHE A 24 -14.65 14.96 20.35
N ARG A 25 -14.29 14.42 21.52
CA ARG A 25 -13.79 15.26 22.59
C ARG A 25 -12.52 15.89 22.05
N GLU A 26 -12.64 17.12 21.59
CA GLU A 26 -11.51 18.00 21.36
C GLU A 26 -10.79 18.09 22.71
N ILE A 27 -9.72 17.32 22.85
CA ILE A 27 -8.85 17.46 24.01
C ILE A 27 -8.16 18.79 23.79
N ASP A 28 -8.62 19.81 24.50
CA ASP A 28 -8.03 21.13 24.48
C ASP A 28 -6.63 21.07 25.14
N ILE A 29 -5.65 20.76 24.31
CA ILE A 29 -4.24 20.68 24.72
C ILE A 29 -3.71 22.08 25.01
N VAL A 30 -4.31 23.12 24.39
CA VAL A 30 -3.90 24.50 24.58
C VAL A 30 -4.29 24.96 25.97
N ASP A 31 -5.52 24.72 26.40
CA ASP A 31 -5.97 25.09 27.74
C ASP A 31 -5.26 24.28 28.83
N ALA A 32 -5.03 22.97 28.64
CA ALA A 32 -4.27 22.16 29.59
C ALA A 32 -2.80 22.61 29.73
N VAL A 33 -2.17 23.06 28.64
CA VAL A 33 -0.82 23.62 28.66
C VAL A 33 -0.80 25.01 29.26
N MET A 34 -1.78 25.87 28.93
CA MET A 34 -1.87 27.24 29.42
C MET A 34 -2.22 27.28 30.91
N ASP A 35 -3.05 26.37 31.42
CA ASP A 35 -3.33 26.24 32.84
C ASP A 35 -2.11 25.74 33.61
N ARG A 36 -1.30 24.86 33.01
CA ARG A 36 -0.04 24.39 33.61
C ARG A 36 1.03 25.49 33.62
N VAL A 37 1.10 26.32 32.57
CA VAL A 37 1.97 27.51 32.53
C VAL A 37 1.51 28.57 33.54
N ARG A 38 0.20 28.79 33.68
CA ARG A 38 -0.37 29.70 34.69
C ARG A 38 -0.20 29.17 36.11
N ALA A 39 -0.20 27.85 36.31
CA ALA A 39 0.08 27.21 37.60
C ALA A 39 1.58 27.33 37.97
N MET A 40 2.48 27.18 37.01
CA MET A 40 3.92 27.44 37.21
C MET A 40 4.22 28.91 37.50
N ASN A 41 3.53 29.85 36.85
CA ASN A 41 3.73 31.29 37.09
C ASN A 41 3.03 31.84 38.35
N ARG A 42 2.08 31.11 38.96
CA ARG A 42 1.43 31.52 40.23
C ARG A 42 2.20 31.11 41.48
N GLY A 43 3.26 30.32 41.35
CA GLY A 43 3.99 29.72 42.46
C GLY A 43 5.33 30.35 42.83
N GLN A 44 5.59 31.64 42.57
CA GLN A 44 6.87 32.24 43.02
C GLN A 44 6.82 33.77 43.20
N ARG A 45 6.17 34.22 44.28
CA ARG A 45 6.56 35.45 44.99
C ARG A 45 7.12 35.07 46.36
N ARG A 46 8.39 34.65 46.39
CA ARG A 46 9.23 34.73 47.58
C ARG A 46 10.60 35.25 47.17
N THR A 47 10.89 36.46 47.61
CA THR A 47 12.18 37.14 47.50
C THR A 47 13.24 36.33 48.24
N VAL A 48 14.20 35.75 47.51
CA VAL A 48 15.40 35.11 48.06
C VAL A 48 16.61 35.84 47.45
N PRO A 49 17.63 36.22 48.24
CA PRO A 49 18.74 37.05 47.77
C PRO A 49 19.66 36.28 46.81
N PRO A 50 20.45 36.97 45.97
CA PRO A 50 21.18 36.33 44.89
C PRO A 50 22.37 35.54 45.45
N ARG A 51 22.26 34.21 45.48
CA ARG A 51 23.42 33.32 45.63
C ARG A 51 24.01 33.05 44.26
N ARG A 52 25.31 33.34 44.13
CA ARG A 52 26.13 33.03 42.94
C ARG A 52 25.99 31.55 42.60
N LEU A 53 25.42 31.27 41.42
CA LEU A 53 25.37 29.93 40.85
C LEU A 53 26.80 29.46 40.56
N THR A 54 27.26 28.44 41.27
CA THR A 54 28.54 27.78 40.99
C THR A 54 28.40 26.92 39.73
N LYS A 55 29.49 26.81 38.96
CA LYS A 55 29.57 26.12 37.65
C LYS A 55 29.01 24.69 37.64
N ALA A 56 28.91 24.05 38.81
CA ALA A 56 28.29 22.73 38.99
C ALA A 56 26.76 22.72 38.75
N ALA A 57 26.05 23.81 39.06
CA ALA A 57 24.60 23.91 38.86
C ALA A 57 24.22 24.02 37.36
N VAL A 58 25.08 24.65 36.56
CA VAL A 58 24.91 24.74 35.09
C VAL A 58 25.15 23.39 34.42
N LEU A 59 26.13 22.62 34.91
CA LEU A 59 26.38 21.25 34.43
C LEU A 59 25.23 20.28 34.78
N ALA A 60 24.63 20.40 35.98
CA ALA A 60 23.46 19.59 36.36
C ALA A 60 22.21 19.94 35.53
N ALA A 61 22.00 21.22 35.20
CA ALA A 61 20.92 21.65 34.32
C ALA A 61 21.10 21.17 32.87
N THR A 62 22.36 21.10 32.38
CA THR A 62 22.65 20.61 31.02
C THR A 62 22.53 19.08 30.92
N GLY A 63 22.86 18.34 31.99
CA GLY A 63 22.66 16.88 32.05
C GLY A 63 21.19 16.45 32.13
N SER A 64 20.31 17.32 32.62
CA SER A 64 18.87 17.01 32.74
C SER A 64 18.09 17.19 31.44
N ILE A 65 18.58 18.04 30.52
CA ILE A 65 17.97 18.23 29.18
C ILE A 65 18.26 17.03 28.26
N LEU A 66 19.35 16.28 28.51
CA LEU A 66 19.70 15.07 27.76
C LEU A 66 18.94 13.81 28.20
N LEU A 67 18.19 13.86 29.31
CA LEU A 67 17.50 12.69 29.88
C LEU A 67 15.98 12.68 29.69
N PHE A 68 15.40 13.68 29.01
CA PHE A 68 13.99 13.67 28.58
C PHE A 68 13.76 13.06 27.18
N GLY A 69 14.75 12.32 26.65
CA GLY A 69 14.53 11.34 25.58
C GLY A 69 13.83 10.06 26.06
N SER A 70 13.29 10.04 27.29
CA SER A 70 12.44 8.95 27.76
C SER A 70 11.15 8.95 26.95
N VAL A 71 11.11 8.02 26.00
CA VAL A 71 9.94 7.53 25.27
C VAL A 71 8.70 7.62 26.15
N VAL A 72 7.89 8.66 25.94
CA VAL A 72 6.52 8.63 26.41
C VAL A 72 5.81 7.68 25.45
N GLY A 73 5.73 6.41 25.85
CA GLY A 73 4.89 5.42 25.22
C GLY A 73 3.42 5.78 25.41
N TYR A 74 2.94 6.79 24.69
CA TYR A 74 1.54 6.87 24.35
C TYR A 74 1.35 6.13 23.03
N ALA A 75 0.60 5.04 23.12
CA ALA A 75 0.02 4.33 22.00
C ALA A 75 -1.00 5.23 21.29
N ALA A 76 -0.53 6.23 20.57
CA ALA A 76 -1.25 6.68 19.39
C ALA A 76 -0.93 5.64 18.30
N THR A 77 -1.95 5.10 17.64
CA THR A 77 -1.80 4.40 16.36
C THR A 77 -1.33 5.44 15.34
N GLU A 78 -0.08 5.88 15.44
CA GLU A 78 0.47 6.82 14.49
C GLU A 78 0.75 6.05 13.21
N TYR A 79 0.11 6.52 12.14
CA TYR A 79 0.39 6.02 10.81
C TYR A 79 1.79 6.49 10.40
N ALA A 80 2.70 5.54 10.18
CA ALA A 80 4.04 5.82 9.69
C ALA A 80 4.00 6.45 8.29
N LYS A 81 4.91 7.39 8.03
CA LYS A 81 5.05 8.10 6.75
C LYS A 81 6.51 8.19 6.35
N LEU A 82 6.79 7.99 5.06
CA LEU A 82 8.04 8.31 4.40
C LEU A 82 7.85 9.51 3.50
N LYS A 83 8.85 10.38 3.49
CA LYS A 83 8.90 11.57 2.64
C LYS A 83 10.06 11.47 1.67
N ASP A 84 9.89 12.04 0.48
CA ASP A 84 10.99 12.20 -0.47
C ASP A 84 11.93 13.35 -0.07
N SER A 85 12.98 13.56 -0.86
CA SER A 85 13.97 14.63 -0.70
C SER A 85 13.38 16.04 -0.79
N LYS A 86 12.15 16.18 -1.32
CA LYS A 86 11.36 17.43 -1.37
C LYS A 86 10.38 17.56 -0.21
N GLY A 87 10.34 16.61 0.72
CA GLY A 87 9.45 16.60 1.88
C GLY A 87 8.02 16.15 1.58
N LYS A 88 7.73 15.63 0.38
CA LYS A 88 6.43 15.09 0.00
C LYS A 88 6.26 13.68 0.51
N VAL A 89 5.08 13.35 1.07
CA VAL A 89 4.77 11.99 1.51
C VAL A 89 4.63 11.07 0.30
N VAL A 90 5.49 10.05 0.24
CA VAL A 90 5.56 9.07 -0.85
C VAL A 90 5.12 7.68 -0.41
N PHE A 91 5.22 7.37 0.88
CA PHE A 91 4.74 6.12 1.44
C PHE A 91 4.05 6.40 2.78
N GLU A 92 2.91 5.80 3.06
CA GLU A 92 2.34 5.83 4.40
C GLU A 92 1.56 4.57 4.76
N THR A 93 1.35 4.35 6.04
CA THR A 93 0.28 3.45 6.48
C THR A 93 -1.05 4.19 6.54
N VAL A 94 -2.15 3.52 6.25
CA VAL A 94 -3.52 4.05 6.31
C VAL A 94 -4.41 3.06 7.06
N PRO A 95 -5.53 3.49 7.67
CA PRO A 95 -6.46 2.52 8.25
C PRO A 95 -6.90 1.52 7.19
N ALA A 96 -6.93 0.23 7.55
CA ALA A 96 -7.58 -0.75 6.70
C ALA A 96 -9.03 -0.31 6.43
N SER A 97 -9.43 -0.28 5.15
CA SER A 97 -10.81 0.01 4.81
C SER A 97 -11.68 -1.11 5.39
N GLY A 98 -12.73 -0.75 6.14
CA GLY A 98 -13.70 -1.72 6.64
C GLY A 98 -14.57 -2.36 5.55
N TYR A 99 -14.35 -1.98 4.28
CA TYR A 99 -15.07 -2.51 3.14
C TYR A 99 -14.52 -3.89 2.78
N THR A 100 -15.29 -4.91 3.08
CA THR A 100 -15.06 -6.28 2.61
C THR A 100 -16.18 -6.66 1.66
N LEU A 101 -15.83 -7.14 0.48
CA LEU A 101 -16.82 -7.72 -0.44
C LEU A 101 -17.39 -8.98 0.22
N PRO A 102 -18.71 -9.25 0.06
CA PRO A 102 -19.28 -10.52 0.50
C PRO A 102 -18.52 -11.70 -0.13
N ASN A 103 -18.16 -12.73 0.66
CA ASN A 103 -17.32 -13.85 0.19
C ASN A 103 -17.76 -14.45 -1.15
N LYS A 104 -19.07 -14.66 -1.35
CA LYS A 104 -19.62 -15.20 -2.60
C LYS A 104 -19.34 -14.32 -3.82
N ILE A 105 -19.27 -13.00 -3.64
CA ILE A 105 -18.95 -12.06 -4.73
C ILE A 105 -17.44 -12.12 -5.01
N SER A 106 -16.61 -12.12 -3.97
CA SER A 106 -15.15 -12.25 -4.09
C SER A 106 -14.74 -13.54 -4.80
N GLU A 107 -15.33 -14.68 -4.41
CA GLU A 107 -15.11 -15.99 -5.06
C GLU A 107 -15.48 -15.95 -6.54
N ARG A 108 -16.60 -15.28 -6.88
CA ARG A 108 -17.08 -15.20 -8.25
C ARG A 108 -16.21 -14.29 -9.13
N ILE A 109 -15.72 -13.18 -8.59
CA ILE A 109 -14.74 -12.33 -9.27
C ILE A 109 -13.47 -13.13 -9.56
N LEU A 110 -12.98 -13.88 -8.56
CA LEU A 110 -11.80 -14.74 -8.71
C LEU A 110 -12.02 -15.84 -9.76
N GLU A 111 -13.22 -16.45 -9.80
CA GLU A 111 -13.59 -17.43 -10.82
C GLU A 111 -13.46 -16.84 -12.24
N TYR A 112 -14.04 -15.66 -12.49
CA TYR A 112 -13.94 -15.02 -13.82
C TYR A 112 -12.50 -14.66 -14.17
N ARG A 113 -11.75 -14.10 -13.22
CA ARG A 113 -10.34 -13.79 -13.40
C ARG A 113 -9.52 -15.04 -13.78
N ASN A 114 -9.71 -16.14 -13.07
CA ASN A 114 -9.04 -17.41 -13.37
C ASN A 114 -9.43 -17.94 -14.76
N ARG A 115 -10.70 -17.86 -15.13
CA ARG A 115 -11.16 -18.26 -16.48
C ARG A 115 -10.52 -17.45 -17.61
N VAL A 116 -10.22 -16.17 -17.36
CA VAL A 116 -9.47 -15.33 -18.31
C VAL A 116 -8.01 -15.77 -18.33
N HIS A 117 -7.39 -15.89 -17.15
CA HIS A 117 -6.00 -16.31 -17.00
C HIS A 117 -5.69 -17.66 -17.68
N ASP A 118 -6.57 -18.64 -17.54
CA ASP A 118 -6.44 -19.97 -18.14
C ASP A 118 -6.48 -19.96 -19.68
N LYS A 119 -7.09 -18.92 -20.27
CA LYS A 119 -7.15 -18.73 -21.73
C LYS A 119 -5.94 -17.98 -22.29
N LEU A 120 -5.16 -17.31 -21.44
CA LEU A 120 -3.98 -16.56 -21.85
C LEU A 120 -2.80 -17.51 -22.13
N LYS A 121 -2.05 -17.19 -23.18
CA LYS A 121 -0.71 -17.74 -23.38
C LYS A 121 0.30 -16.93 -22.55
N GLN A 122 1.49 -17.50 -22.39
CA GLN A 122 2.62 -16.78 -21.83
C GLN A 122 2.83 -15.47 -22.59
N ASP A 123 3.07 -14.38 -21.85
CA ASP A 123 3.26 -13.02 -22.32
C ASP A 123 2.02 -12.27 -22.84
N GLU A 124 0.83 -12.85 -22.69
CA GLU A 124 -0.42 -12.19 -23.08
C GLU A 124 -1.07 -11.42 -21.92
N MET A 125 -1.79 -10.36 -22.27
CA MET A 125 -2.73 -9.65 -21.42
C MET A 125 -4.07 -9.60 -22.12
N ALA A 126 -5.17 -9.74 -21.39
CA ALA A 126 -6.51 -9.51 -21.89
C ALA A 126 -7.21 -8.44 -21.07
N ALA A 127 -8.06 -7.68 -21.77
CA ALA A 127 -9.14 -6.97 -21.13
C ALA A 127 -10.37 -7.86 -21.12
N TYR A 128 -11.17 -7.79 -20.07
CA TYR A 128 -12.40 -8.56 -19.95
C TYR A 128 -13.55 -7.79 -19.31
N TYR A 129 -14.76 -8.13 -19.72
CA TYR A 129 -16.04 -7.62 -19.23
C TYR A 129 -16.88 -8.78 -18.73
N VAL A 130 -17.47 -8.62 -17.54
CA VAL A 130 -18.38 -9.61 -16.96
C VAL A 130 -19.81 -9.07 -16.95
N LYS A 131 -20.69 -9.68 -17.74
CA LYS A 131 -22.13 -9.39 -17.78
C LYS A 131 -22.85 -10.19 -16.70
N ASP A 132 -22.66 -9.77 -15.45
CA ASP A 132 -23.23 -10.42 -14.28
C ASP A 132 -23.70 -9.38 -13.28
N ASP A 133 -25.02 -9.22 -13.15
CA ASP A 133 -25.63 -8.17 -12.32
C ASP A 133 -25.18 -8.24 -10.86
N LYS A 134 -24.88 -9.45 -10.36
CA LYS A 134 -24.41 -9.62 -8.99
C LYS A 134 -22.97 -9.16 -8.80
N VAL A 135 -22.12 -9.28 -9.82
CA VAL A 135 -20.74 -8.75 -9.77
C VAL A 135 -20.77 -7.25 -10.02
N SER A 136 -21.53 -6.82 -11.03
CA SER A 136 -21.65 -5.43 -11.48
C SER A 136 -22.26 -4.49 -10.43
N ALA A 137 -23.13 -4.99 -9.55
CA ALA A 137 -23.74 -4.19 -8.48
C ALA A 137 -22.78 -3.83 -7.33
N TYR A 138 -21.72 -4.62 -7.10
CA TYR A 138 -20.72 -4.38 -6.07
C TYR A 138 -19.45 -3.76 -6.65
N ALA A 139 -19.19 -4.05 -7.91
CA ALA A 139 -18.15 -3.43 -8.69
C ALA A 139 -18.56 -1.98 -9.04
N ALA A 140 -18.23 -1.03 -8.17
CA ALA A 140 -17.76 0.27 -8.64
C ALA A 140 -16.45 0.14 -9.48
N MET A 141 -15.98 -1.10 -9.69
CA MET A 141 -14.90 -1.44 -10.60
C MET A 141 -15.24 -0.90 -11.98
N GLU A 142 -14.21 -0.33 -12.58
CA GLU A 142 -14.15 0.00 -13.98
C GLU A 142 -14.82 -1.12 -14.78
N GLN A 143 -15.74 -0.77 -15.68
CA GLN A 143 -16.63 -1.78 -16.30
C GLN A 143 -15.87 -2.92 -16.97
N ILE A 144 -14.61 -2.69 -17.35
CA ILE A 144 -13.69 -3.71 -17.81
C ILE A 144 -12.53 -3.84 -16.83
N ASP A 145 -11.96 -5.03 -16.75
CA ASP A 145 -10.79 -5.34 -15.94
C ASP A 145 -9.71 -6.01 -16.81
N PHE A 146 -8.50 -6.16 -16.29
CA PHE A 146 -7.36 -6.69 -17.03
C PHE A 146 -6.71 -7.86 -16.30
N GLU A 147 -6.32 -8.88 -17.06
CA GLU A 147 -5.61 -10.04 -16.55
C GLU A 147 -4.41 -10.34 -17.47
N SER A 148 -3.32 -10.86 -16.92
CA SER A 148 -2.10 -11.12 -17.68
C SER A 148 -1.40 -12.40 -17.23
N LYS A 149 -0.71 -13.08 -18.15
CA LYS A 149 0.04 -14.30 -17.86
C LYS A 149 1.52 -14.13 -18.21
N LEU A 150 2.26 -13.56 -17.26
CA LEU A 150 3.69 -13.32 -17.34
C LEU A 150 4.36 -13.89 -16.08
N GLU A 151 4.19 -15.20 -15.91
CA GLU A 151 4.68 -15.95 -14.74
C GLU A 151 5.81 -16.89 -15.17
N TYR A 152 6.84 -17.00 -14.34
CA TYR A 152 8.09 -17.65 -14.69
C TYR A 152 8.55 -18.53 -13.53
N ASP A 153 8.46 -19.85 -13.71
CA ASP A 153 8.91 -20.84 -12.72
C ASP A 153 10.44 -21.01 -12.70
N VAL A 154 11.13 -20.40 -13.66
CA VAL A 154 12.60 -20.36 -13.74
C VAL A 154 13.07 -18.91 -13.58
N TYR A 155 13.93 -18.67 -12.59
CA TYR A 155 14.40 -17.32 -12.29
C TYR A 155 15.17 -16.66 -13.46
N GLY A 156 15.94 -17.44 -14.22
CA GLY A 156 16.66 -16.95 -15.40
C GLY A 156 15.73 -16.33 -16.46
N ASP A 157 14.61 -16.99 -16.74
CA ASP A 157 13.63 -16.54 -17.73
C ASP A 157 12.92 -15.25 -17.26
N TYR A 158 12.57 -15.20 -15.97
CA TYR A 158 12.07 -13.97 -15.33
C TYR A 158 13.06 -12.82 -15.48
N GLU A 159 14.34 -13.06 -15.14
CA GLU A 159 15.35 -12.02 -15.12
C GLU A 159 15.64 -11.49 -16.53
N GLU A 160 15.72 -12.39 -17.52
CA GLU A 160 15.86 -12.02 -18.93
C GLU A 160 14.68 -11.15 -19.38
N LYS A 161 13.45 -11.59 -19.07
CA LYS A 161 12.26 -10.84 -19.45
C LYS A 161 12.23 -9.46 -18.79
N MET A 162 12.46 -9.38 -17.48
CA MET A 162 12.50 -8.14 -16.71
C MET A 162 13.48 -7.14 -17.34
N LYS A 163 14.70 -7.60 -17.69
CA LYS A 163 15.72 -6.79 -18.36
C LYS A 163 15.26 -6.32 -19.74
N LYS A 164 14.73 -7.24 -20.56
CA LYS A 164 14.25 -6.96 -21.93
C LYS A 164 13.11 -5.94 -21.95
N THR A 165 12.19 -6.02 -21.00
CA THR A 165 11.02 -5.13 -20.93
C THR A 165 11.28 -3.86 -20.11
N LYS A 166 12.49 -3.68 -19.57
CA LYS A 166 12.83 -2.57 -18.66
C LYS A 166 11.83 -2.44 -17.50
N ALA A 167 11.40 -3.58 -16.97
CA ALA A 167 10.52 -3.63 -15.81
C ALA A 167 11.21 -3.06 -14.55
N PRO A 168 10.47 -2.69 -13.50
CA PRO A 168 11.05 -2.36 -12.20
C PRO A 168 12.06 -3.43 -11.78
N TYR A 169 13.27 -3.00 -11.44
CA TYR A 169 14.33 -3.93 -11.13
C TYR A 169 14.03 -4.65 -9.82
N LEU A 170 13.99 -5.99 -9.87
CA LEU A 170 13.81 -6.82 -8.69
C LEU A 170 14.59 -8.12 -8.89
N THR A 171 15.47 -8.41 -7.93
CA THR A 171 16.37 -9.55 -7.99
C THR A 171 16.18 -10.42 -6.74
N VAL A 172 16.68 -11.66 -6.80
CA VAL A 172 16.74 -12.50 -5.61
C VAL A 172 17.64 -11.82 -4.57
N PRO A 173 17.17 -11.61 -3.33
CA PRO A 173 17.98 -11.02 -2.28
C PRO A 173 19.18 -11.92 -1.96
N SER A 174 20.31 -11.32 -1.57
CA SER A 174 21.49 -12.12 -1.16
C SER A 174 21.27 -12.87 0.15
N TYR A 175 20.19 -12.55 0.88
CA TYR A 175 19.74 -13.24 2.07
C TYR A 175 18.30 -13.73 1.88
N LEU A 176 18.08 -15.03 2.13
CA LEU A 176 16.76 -15.64 2.29
C LEU A 176 16.69 -16.37 3.63
N PRO A 177 15.54 -16.38 4.32
CA PRO A 177 15.34 -17.19 5.51
C PRO A 177 15.49 -18.68 5.19
N GLU A 178 15.91 -19.46 6.18
CA GLU A 178 16.18 -20.89 5.99
C GLU A 178 14.94 -21.66 5.50
N GLY A 179 15.12 -22.43 4.43
CA GLY A 179 14.08 -23.27 3.83
C GLY A 179 13.18 -22.56 2.82
N TYR A 180 13.35 -21.24 2.60
CA TYR A 180 12.70 -20.56 1.49
C TYR A 180 13.46 -20.78 0.19
N SER A 181 12.73 -21.16 -0.87
CA SER A 181 13.26 -21.26 -2.22
C SER A 181 12.42 -20.43 -3.18
N PHE A 182 13.03 -20.01 -4.29
CA PHE A 182 12.31 -19.37 -5.38
C PHE A 182 11.20 -20.31 -5.89
N GLU A 183 9.99 -19.79 -5.97
CA GLU A 183 8.84 -20.49 -6.51
C GLU A 183 8.53 -20.00 -7.92
N ARG A 184 8.40 -18.68 -8.08
CA ARG A 184 8.16 -18.04 -9.39
C ARG A 184 8.44 -16.54 -9.37
N GLY A 185 8.67 -16.00 -10.55
CA GLY A 185 8.69 -14.56 -10.84
C GLY A 185 7.45 -14.17 -11.63
N GLU A 186 6.94 -12.96 -11.39
CA GLU A 186 5.78 -12.42 -12.10
C GLU A 186 6.11 -11.00 -12.59
N LEU A 187 5.68 -10.66 -13.80
CA LEU A 187 5.72 -9.29 -14.32
C LEU A 187 4.28 -8.87 -14.64
N THR A 188 3.80 -7.73 -14.13
CA THR A 188 2.45 -7.25 -14.50
C THR A 188 2.56 -6.13 -15.52
N PRO A 189 2.04 -6.29 -16.73
CA PRO A 189 1.96 -5.19 -17.69
C PRO A 189 1.11 -4.03 -17.17
N ARG A 190 1.43 -2.81 -17.60
CA ARG A 190 0.58 -1.65 -17.33
C ARG A 190 -0.62 -1.69 -18.28
N PRO A 191 -1.86 -1.80 -17.77
CA PRO A 191 -3.05 -1.69 -18.62
C PRO A 191 -3.24 -0.24 -19.11
N PRO A 192 -3.90 -0.04 -20.26
CA PRO A 192 -4.39 1.28 -20.63
C PRO A 192 -5.30 1.84 -19.54
N LEU A 193 -5.11 3.10 -19.14
CA LEU A 193 -5.93 3.74 -18.12
C LEU A 193 -6.96 4.70 -18.74
N ARG A 194 -8.07 4.90 -18.03
CA ARG A 194 -9.08 5.90 -18.42
C ARG A 194 -8.45 7.29 -18.50
N GLY A 195 -8.80 8.04 -19.56
CA GLY A 195 -8.35 9.41 -19.75
C GLY A 195 -6.92 9.53 -20.28
N GLU A 196 -6.20 8.43 -20.49
CA GLU A 196 -4.90 8.47 -21.17
C GLU A 196 -5.05 8.93 -22.63
N ALA A 197 -4.02 9.66 -23.10
CA ALA A 197 -3.93 10.10 -24.48
C ALA A 197 -4.04 8.91 -25.44
N GLY A 198 -4.92 9.03 -26.44
CA GLY A 198 -5.24 7.96 -27.39
C GLY A 198 -6.50 7.16 -27.05
N GLY A 199 -7.02 7.26 -25.82
CA GLY A 199 -8.33 6.76 -25.42
C GLY A 199 -8.49 5.24 -25.54
N GLU A 200 -7.39 4.48 -25.45
CA GLU A 200 -7.40 3.04 -25.73
C GLU A 200 -8.30 2.26 -24.76
N PHE A 201 -8.31 2.64 -23.48
CA PHE A 201 -9.22 2.08 -22.48
C PHE A 201 -10.70 2.17 -22.93
N GLU A 202 -11.15 3.34 -23.38
CA GLU A 202 -12.56 3.52 -23.77
C GLU A 202 -12.88 2.80 -25.09
N LYS A 203 -11.90 2.62 -25.99
CA LYS A 203 -12.08 1.82 -27.21
C LYS A 203 -12.25 0.33 -26.87
N ILE A 204 -11.37 -0.23 -26.05
CA ILE A 204 -11.45 -1.61 -25.54
C ILE A 204 -12.81 -1.81 -24.86
N ARG A 205 -13.16 -0.91 -23.94
CA ARG A 205 -14.44 -0.94 -23.24
C ARG A 205 -15.62 -0.92 -24.20
N GLY A 206 -15.62 -0.03 -25.18
CA GLY A 206 -16.66 0.04 -26.21
C GLY A 206 -16.84 -1.29 -26.95
N ARG A 207 -15.74 -1.90 -27.41
CA ARG A 207 -15.78 -3.20 -28.11
C ARG A 207 -16.36 -4.31 -27.24
N LEU A 208 -15.90 -4.43 -25.99
CA LEU A 208 -16.36 -5.46 -25.07
C LEU A 208 -17.85 -5.29 -24.69
N LEU A 209 -18.30 -4.05 -24.46
CA LEU A 209 -19.70 -3.77 -24.18
C LEU A 209 -20.60 -4.04 -25.39
N THR A 210 -20.16 -3.66 -26.59
CA THR A 210 -20.89 -3.98 -27.84
C THR A 210 -20.98 -5.48 -28.05
N ALA A 211 -19.91 -6.24 -27.79
CA ALA A 211 -19.95 -7.70 -27.82
C ALA A 211 -20.97 -8.26 -26.83
N ALA A 212 -21.00 -7.72 -25.61
CA ALA A 212 -21.94 -8.15 -24.57
C ALA A 212 -23.41 -7.80 -24.85
N GLN A 213 -23.67 -6.70 -25.56
CA GLN A 213 -25.02 -6.31 -25.99
C GLN A 213 -25.53 -7.19 -27.14
N ASN A 214 -24.65 -7.59 -28.04
CA ASN A 214 -24.99 -8.40 -29.22
C ASN A 214 -24.96 -9.92 -28.95
N ALA A 215 -24.56 -10.34 -27.76
CA ALA A 215 -24.50 -11.74 -27.36
C ALA A 215 -25.90 -12.37 -27.39
N LYS A 216 -26.08 -13.40 -28.22
CA LYS A 216 -27.36 -14.12 -28.40
C LYS A 216 -27.55 -15.26 -27.40
N ASN A 217 -26.56 -15.54 -26.55
CA ASN A 217 -26.51 -16.63 -25.58
C ASN A 217 -26.41 -16.10 -24.14
N ASN A 218 -26.53 -16.98 -23.15
CA ASN A 218 -26.19 -16.72 -21.74
C ASN A 218 -24.66 -16.54 -21.51
N GLU A 219 -23.96 -15.97 -22.48
CA GLU A 219 -22.55 -15.63 -22.34
C GLU A 219 -22.40 -14.46 -21.37
N VAL A 220 -21.55 -14.65 -20.36
CA VAL A 220 -21.36 -13.71 -19.26
C VAL A 220 -19.95 -13.14 -19.20
N LEU A 221 -18.99 -13.69 -19.96
CA LEU A 221 -17.60 -13.28 -19.96
C LEU A 221 -17.16 -12.94 -21.38
N PHE A 222 -16.75 -11.70 -21.60
CA PHE A 222 -16.30 -11.18 -22.87
C PHE A 222 -14.86 -10.72 -22.71
N MET A 223 -13.95 -11.13 -23.58
CA MET A 223 -12.53 -10.77 -23.46
C MET A 223 -11.89 -10.52 -24.82
N GLU A 224 -10.86 -9.69 -24.84
CA GLU A 224 -9.98 -9.50 -26.00
C GLU A 224 -8.52 -9.42 -25.55
N ILE A 225 -7.61 -9.96 -26.37
CA ILE A 225 -6.17 -9.82 -26.14
C ILE A 225 -5.76 -8.38 -26.42
N VAL A 226 -5.05 -7.77 -25.48
CA VAL A 226 -4.61 -6.38 -25.55
C VAL A 226 -3.09 -6.30 -25.57
N GLN A 227 -2.59 -5.43 -26.43
CA GLN A 227 -1.16 -5.18 -26.52
C GLN A 227 -0.72 -4.26 -25.37
N TRP A 228 0.37 -4.63 -24.70
CA TRP A 228 0.99 -3.85 -23.64
C TRP A 228 2.38 -3.38 -24.06
N LYS A 229 2.83 -2.26 -23.49
CA LYS A 229 4.11 -1.61 -23.86
C LYS A 229 5.08 -1.43 -22.69
N LYS A 230 4.56 -1.41 -21.46
CA LYS A 230 5.32 -1.17 -20.24
C LYS A 230 4.93 -2.20 -19.20
N ILE A 231 5.87 -2.56 -18.34
CA ILE A 231 5.61 -3.33 -17.13
C ILE A 231 5.37 -2.37 -15.98
N LEU A 232 4.27 -2.56 -15.26
CA LEU A 232 3.92 -1.79 -14.08
C LEU A 232 4.71 -2.27 -12.85
N ASN A 233 4.75 -3.58 -12.65
CA ASN A 233 5.42 -4.18 -11.49
C ASN A 233 6.18 -5.46 -11.84
N SER A 234 7.14 -5.76 -10.98
CA SER A 234 7.92 -6.99 -10.95
C SER A 234 7.72 -7.63 -9.58
N LYS A 235 7.54 -8.94 -9.52
CA LYS A 235 7.32 -9.68 -8.28
C LYS A 235 8.12 -10.97 -8.25
N LEU A 236 8.61 -11.32 -7.08
CA LEU A 236 9.25 -12.61 -6.80
C LEU A 236 8.51 -13.27 -5.65
N VAL A 237 8.18 -14.55 -5.81
CA VAL A 237 7.54 -15.37 -4.78
C VAL A 237 8.50 -16.45 -4.35
N PHE A 238 8.67 -16.59 -3.05
CA PHE A 238 9.41 -17.65 -2.39
C PHE A 238 8.48 -18.43 -1.48
N SER A 239 8.72 -19.73 -1.35
CA SER A 239 7.93 -20.57 -0.45
C SER A 239 8.79 -21.47 0.41
N LYS A 240 8.19 -21.82 1.55
CA LYS A 240 8.65 -22.82 2.49
C LYS A 240 7.42 -23.60 2.95
N GLN A 241 7.23 -24.82 2.44
CA GLN A 241 5.98 -25.58 2.67
C GLN A 241 4.76 -24.73 2.24
N ASN A 242 3.86 -24.40 3.18
CA ASN A 242 2.68 -23.56 2.94
C ASN A 242 2.94 -22.06 3.19
N ALA A 243 4.12 -21.69 3.68
CA ALA A 243 4.51 -20.31 3.98
C ALA A 243 4.95 -19.58 2.70
N LYS A 244 4.62 -18.29 2.58
CA LYS A 244 4.92 -17.46 1.40
C LYS A 244 5.65 -16.19 1.82
N LEU A 245 6.66 -15.85 1.02
CA LEU A 245 7.40 -14.59 1.07
C LEU A 245 7.32 -13.97 -0.33
N SER A 246 6.77 -12.78 -0.45
CA SER A 246 6.64 -12.07 -1.73
C SER A 246 7.41 -10.77 -1.69
N LEU A 247 8.19 -10.52 -2.75
CA LEU A 247 8.86 -9.26 -3.00
C LEU A 247 8.18 -8.59 -4.19
N LEU A 248 7.92 -7.30 -4.11
CA LEU A 248 7.25 -6.54 -5.16
C LEU A 248 8.02 -5.24 -5.41
N ALA A 249 8.25 -4.91 -6.67
CA ALA A 249 8.76 -3.63 -7.13
C ALA A 249 7.74 -3.02 -8.10
N THR A 250 7.24 -1.82 -7.81
CA THR A 250 6.19 -1.15 -8.60
C THR A 250 6.67 0.20 -9.07
N THR A 251 6.52 0.47 -10.36
CA THR A 251 6.85 1.78 -10.95
C THR A 251 5.96 2.85 -10.32
N GLY A 252 6.55 3.96 -9.88
CA GLY A 252 5.81 5.13 -9.45
C GLY A 252 5.13 5.84 -10.63
N ALA A 253 4.14 6.68 -10.33
CA ALA A 253 3.50 7.53 -11.32
C ALA A 253 4.50 8.49 -11.97
N GLU A 254 4.40 8.66 -13.29
CA GLU A 254 5.31 9.49 -14.10
C GLU A 254 5.21 10.99 -13.77
N ASN A 255 4.08 11.43 -13.21
CA ASN A 255 3.86 12.82 -12.80
C ASN A 255 4.43 13.14 -11.40
N GLY A 256 5.11 12.19 -10.75
CA GLY A 256 5.67 12.39 -9.41
C GLY A 256 4.63 12.51 -8.30
N GLU A 257 3.35 12.20 -8.56
CA GLU A 257 2.27 12.12 -7.56
C GLU A 257 2.14 10.74 -6.91
N ALA A 258 3.08 9.86 -7.22
CA ALA A 258 3.07 8.50 -6.74
C ALA A 258 3.13 8.47 -5.21
N LYS A 259 2.11 7.85 -4.62
CA LYS A 259 2.04 7.55 -3.20
C LYS A 259 1.65 6.09 -3.06
N SER A 260 2.48 5.31 -2.39
CA SER A 260 2.14 3.94 -2.02
C SER A 260 1.62 3.90 -0.58
N THR A 261 0.79 2.92 -0.27
CA THR A 261 0.24 2.75 1.08
C THR A 261 0.28 1.32 1.55
N PHE A 262 0.42 1.15 2.86
CA PHE A 262 0.08 -0.09 3.55
C PHE A 262 -1.18 0.10 4.38
N SER A 263 -2.11 -0.85 4.29
CA SER A 263 -3.21 -0.89 5.25
C SER A 263 -2.70 -1.37 6.60
N GLN A 264 -3.04 -0.63 7.66
CA GLN A 264 -2.77 -0.97 9.04
C GLN A 264 -4.11 -1.20 9.74
N ARG A 265 -4.33 -2.41 10.28
CA ARG A 265 -5.52 -2.72 11.08
C ARG A 265 -5.36 -2.13 12.47
N GLY A 266 -6.47 -2.02 13.21
CA GLY A 266 -6.47 -1.34 14.52
C GLY A 266 -5.48 -1.92 15.54
N ALA A 267 -5.22 -3.23 15.49
CA ALA A 267 -4.24 -3.89 16.34
C ALA A 267 -2.80 -3.80 15.82
N ASP A 268 -2.60 -3.54 14.53
CA ASP A 268 -1.28 -3.56 13.90
C ASP A 268 -0.43 -2.39 14.37
N ARG A 269 0.89 -2.57 14.28
CA ARG A 269 1.88 -1.56 14.65
C ARG A 269 2.82 -1.33 13.48
N SER A 270 3.04 -0.05 13.17
CA SER A 270 4.01 0.37 12.18
C SER A 270 5.16 1.13 12.82
N GLU A 271 6.34 1.03 12.23
CA GLU A 271 7.54 1.76 12.62
C GLU A 271 8.37 2.11 11.38
N THR A 272 9.08 3.23 11.45
CA THR A 272 10.09 3.57 10.46
C THR A 272 11.41 2.89 10.83
N VAL A 273 12.02 2.23 9.84
CA VAL A 273 13.28 1.50 9.98
C VAL A 273 14.27 1.97 8.92
N THR A 274 15.57 1.76 9.18
CA THR A 274 16.65 2.16 8.28
C THR A 274 17.22 0.92 7.58
N LEU A 275 17.24 0.95 6.25
CA LEU A 275 17.85 -0.09 5.40
C LEU A 275 19.27 0.27 4.98
N SER A 276 19.53 1.53 4.68
CA SER A 276 20.89 2.06 4.43
C SER A 276 21.01 3.47 4.99
N ASN A 277 22.18 4.10 4.88
CA ASN A 277 22.38 5.48 5.33
C ASN A 277 21.43 6.48 4.65
N THR A 278 20.93 6.14 3.45
CA THR A 278 20.05 6.98 2.63
C THR A 278 18.65 6.41 2.51
N GLN A 279 18.43 5.12 2.83
CA GLN A 279 17.14 4.47 2.63
C GLN A 279 16.41 4.18 3.95
N GLN A 280 15.25 4.80 4.09
CA GLN A 280 14.25 4.48 5.12
C GLN A 280 13.15 3.59 4.55
N ALA A 281 12.51 2.82 5.43
CA ALA A 281 11.39 1.95 5.12
C ALA A 281 10.35 2.01 6.24
N ILE A 282 9.11 1.60 5.95
CA ILE A 282 8.06 1.35 6.95
C ILE A 282 7.93 -0.16 7.12
N TYR A 283 8.09 -0.63 8.35
CA TYR A 283 7.74 -1.97 8.76
C TYR A 283 6.36 -1.95 9.42
N VAL A 284 5.49 -2.88 9.04
CA VAL A 284 4.18 -3.11 9.66
C VAL A 284 4.17 -4.55 10.18
N ARG A 285 4.03 -4.67 11.50
CA ARG A 285 3.79 -5.96 12.15
C ARG A 285 2.30 -6.25 12.16
N ASP A 286 1.94 -7.39 11.60
CA ASP A 286 0.60 -7.93 11.71
C ASP A 286 0.43 -8.65 13.05
N ASN A 287 -0.61 -8.30 13.80
CA ASN A 287 -0.89 -8.93 15.09
C ASN A 287 -1.96 -10.04 15.00
N GLY A 288 -2.26 -10.55 13.80
CA GLY A 288 -3.04 -11.77 13.58
C GLY A 288 -4.55 -11.61 13.77
N GLN A 289 -5.06 -10.39 13.93
CA GLN A 289 -6.51 -10.14 14.02
C GLN A 289 -7.11 -9.89 12.63
N GLY A 290 -7.62 -10.98 12.02
CA GLY A 290 -8.50 -10.96 10.84
C GLY A 290 -7.88 -11.52 9.55
N GLY A 291 -8.16 -12.78 9.20
CA GLY A 291 -7.87 -13.33 7.86
C GLY A 291 -6.40 -13.33 7.42
N ALA A 292 -6.14 -13.49 6.11
CA ALA A 292 -4.79 -13.51 5.52
C ALA A 292 -4.01 -12.25 5.96
N SER A 293 -3.07 -12.48 6.87
CA SER A 293 -2.33 -11.48 7.64
C SER A 293 -0.85 -11.67 7.33
N SER A 294 -0.15 -10.59 6.98
CA SER A 294 1.25 -10.65 6.59
C SER A 294 2.01 -9.43 7.10
N ASN A 295 3.14 -9.68 7.76
CA ASN A 295 4.14 -8.66 8.05
C ASN A 295 4.56 -8.01 6.73
N SER A 296 4.70 -6.68 6.76
CA SER A 296 4.99 -5.90 5.56
C SER A 296 6.19 -4.98 5.79
N LEU A 297 7.07 -4.86 4.80
CA LEU A 297 8.16 -3.88 4.79
C LEU A 297 8.16 -3.16 3.46
N GLY A 298 8.12 -1.82 3.47
CA GLY A 298 7.98 -1.04 2.24
C GLY A 298 8.84 0.20 2.24
N TRP A 299 9.41 0.53 1.08
CA TRP A 299 10.19 1.75 0.88
C TRP A 299 10.02 2.29 -0.53
N TYR A 300 10.49 3.51 -0.73
CA TYR A 300 10.52 4.18 -2.01
C TYR A 300 11.96 4.53 -2.37
N ASP A 301 12.39 4.14 -3.57
CA ASP A 301 13.64 4.55 -4.16
C ASP A 301 13.37 5.71 -5.13
N GLU A 302 13.79 6.91 -4.72
CA GLU A 302 13.67 8.14 -5.50
C GLU A 302 14.43 8.08 -6.82
N THR A 303 15.58 7.40 -6.85
CA THR A 303 16.48 7.37 -8.02
C THR A 303 15.82 6.64 -9.19
N SER A 304 15.14 5.54 -8.88
CA SER A 304 14.43 4.72 -9.87
C SER A 304 12.93 4.99 -9.94
N ASN A 305 12.39 5.93 -9.14
CA ASN A 305 10.94 6.15 -8.96
C ASN A 305 10.20 4.81 -8.76
N THR A 306 10.68 3.97 -7.84
CA THR A 306 10.15 2.61 -7.63
C THR A 306 9.77 2.39 -6.17
N PHE A 307 8.57 1.86 -5.95
CA PHE A 307 8.11 1.38 -4.65
C PHE A 307 8.45 -0.09 -4.49
N TYR A 308 9.09 -0.42 -3.38
CA TYR A 308 9.38 -1.80 -3.03
C TYR A 308 8.56 -2.21 -1.82
N SER A 309 8.06 -3.44 -1.85
CA SER A 309 7.32 -4.04 -0.75
C SER A 309 7.74 -5.50 -0.55
N ILE A 310 7.84 -5.92 0.69
CA ILE A 310 8.02 -7.31 1.11
C ILE A 310 6.79 -7.68 1.93
N TYR A 311 6.17 -8.80 1.58
CA TYR A 311 5.07 -9.40 2.33
C TYR A 311 5.49 -10.80 2.78
N ALA A 312 5.35 -11.08 4.07
CA ALA A 312 5.67 -12.38 4.63
C ALA A 312 4.68 -12.75 5.72
N ASP A 313 4.38 -14.04 5.85
CA ASP A 313 3.68 -14.53 7.03
C ASP A 313 4.54 -14.40 8.31
N ASN A 314 3.98 -14.86 9.43
CA ASN A 314 4.63 -14.77 10.74
C ASN A 314 5.82 -15.72 10.93
N THR A 315 6.16 -16.55 9.93
CA THR A 315 7.36 -17.40 10.00
C THR A 315 8.64 -16.66 9.63
N VAL A 316 8.54 -15.49 8.97
CA VAL A 316 9.66 -14.60 8.71
C VAL A 316 9.70 -13.51 9.78
N THR A 317 10.80 -13.46 10.53
CA THR A 317 10.98 -12.47 11.60
C THR A 317 11.23 -11.07 11.04
N ARG A 318 11.03 -10.05 11.88
CA ARG A 318 11.36 -8.66 11.54
C ARG A 318 12.82 -8.52 11.10
N GLU A 319 13.74 -9.13 11.84
CA GLU A 319 15.18 -9.07 11.58
C GLU A 319 15.52 -9.67 10.21
N GLU A 320 14.84 -10.75 9.82
CA GLU A 320 14.98 -11.39 8.52
C GLU A 320 14.42 -10.51 7.40
N MET A 321 13.22 -9.92 7.59
CA MET A 321 12.66 -8.96 6.63
C MET A 321 13.60 -7.78 6.40
N LEU A 322 14.21 -7.25 7.47
CA LEU A 322 15.20 -6.18 7.37
C LEU A 322 16.45 -6.64 6.62
N LYS A 323 16.96 -7.85 6.86
CA LYS A 323 18.12 -8.38 6.09
C LYS A 323 17.78 -8.51 4.61
N ILE A 324 16.59 -8.99 4.26
CA ILE A 324 16.12 -9.05 2.87
C ILE A 324 16.09 -7.64 2.27
N GLY A 325 15.40 -6.69 2.92
CA GLY A 325 15.29 -5.31 2.44
C GLY A 325 16.65 -4.65 2.24
N LYS A 326 17.58 -4.81 3.21
CA LYS A 326 18.96 -4.31 3.10
C LYS A 326 19.69 -4.89 1.90
N SER A 327 19.56 -6.19 1.66
CA SER A 327 20.22 -6.84 0.51
C SER A 327 19.68 -6.33 -0.82
N LEU A 328 18.38 -6.04 -0.91
CA LEU A 328 17.75 -5.48 -2.12
C LEU A 328 18.23 -4.05 -2.39
N VAL A 329 18.31 -3.22 -1.35
CA VAL A 329 18.86 -1.85 -1.46
C VAL A 329 20.30 -1.89 -1.94
N GLN A 330 21.15 -2.73 -1.35
CA GLN A 330 22.55 -2.89 -1.77
C GLN A 330 22.68 -3.41 -3.21
N ALA A 331 21.77 -4.27 -3.67
CA ALA A 331 21.77 -4.76 -5.04
C ALA A 331 21.37 -3.65 -6.03
N ALA A 332 20.43 -2.78 -5.66
CA ALA A 332 20.02 -1.65 -6.48
C ALA A 332 21.12 -0.57 -6.59
N GLU A 333 21.86 -0.31 -5.51
CA GLU A 333 22.97 0.66 -5.48
C GLU A 333 24.17 0.28 -6.37
N LYS A 334 24.31 -1.00 -6.75
CA LYS A 334 25.41 -1.52 -7.58
C LYS A 334 25.12 -1.51 -9.10
N ARG A 335 23.94 -1.05 -9.48
CA ARG A 335 23.46 -1.04 -10.87
C ARG A 335 24.06 0.11 -11.68
#